data_AF-A0A4P9XUI0-F1
#
_entry.id   AF-A0A4P9XUI0-F1
#
_cell.length_a   1.000
_cell.length_b   1.000
_cell.length_c   1.000
_cell.angle_alpha   90.00
_cell.angle_beta   90.00
_cell.angle_gamma   90.00
#
_symmetry.space_group_name_H-M   'P 1'
#
loop_
_entity.id
_entity.type
_entity.pdbx_description
1 polymer ?
#
loop_
_entity_poly.entity_id
_entity_poly.type
_entity_poly.pdbx_seq_one_letter_code
_entity_poly.pdbx_strand_id
1 'polypeptide(L)' 'RRSNHPQGAVAICRRWLFAHRHHPYPTADEKNELCHQTGLRLSQINDWFVNARRRYLSKGEH' A
#
# COMPACT_ATOMS: atom_id res chain seq x y z
N ARG A 1 -12.46 -15.26 -2.84
CA ARG A 1 -11.91 -15.23 -1.46
C ARG A 1 -11.63 -13.76 -1.13
N ARG A 2 -12.44 -13.10 -0.28
CA ARG A 2 -12.13 -11.73 0.17
C ARG A 2 -11.01 -11.83 1.20
N SER A 3 -9.77 -11.74 0.73
CA SER A 3 -8.59 -11.74 1.57
C SER A 3 -8.57 -10.42 2.35
N ASN A 4 -9.15 -10.42 3.54
CA ASN A 4 -8.98 -9.32 4.47
C ASN A 4 -7.52 -9.36 4.92
N HIS A 5 -6.71 -8.37 4.51
CA HIS A 5 -5.34 -8.27 4.99
C HIS A 5 -5.36 -8.13 6.51
N PRO A 6 -4.41 -8.75 7.23
CA PRO A 6 -4.29 -8.54 8.67
C PRO A 6 -4.17 -7.04 8.94
N GLN A 7 -4.86 -6.54 9.97
CA GLN A 7 -4.94 -5.09 10.24
C GLN A 7 -3.55 -4.44 10.36
N GLY A 8 -2.56 -5.19 10.86
CA GLY A 8 -1.16 -4.78 10.92
C GLY A 8 -0.53 -4.53 9.54
N ALA A 9 -0.77 -5.41 8.56
CA ALA A 9 -0.25 -5.24 7.20
C ALA A 9 -0.81 -3.97 6.53
N VAL A 10 -2.10 -3.72 6.70
CA VAL A 10 -2.75 -2.51 6.17
C VAL A 10 -2.20 -1.25 6.83
N ALA A 11 -1.92 -1.28 8.13
CA ALA A 11 -1.34 -0.14 8.84
C ALA A 11 0.05 0.23 8.30
N ILE A 12 0.91 -0.77 8.03
CA ILE A 12 2.25 -0.56 7.46
C ILE A 12 2.16 0.05 6.05
N CYS A 13 1.38 -0.55 5.15
CA CYS A 13 1.22 -0.01 3.80
C CYS A 13 0.60 1.40 3.79
N ARG A 14 -0.35 1.66 4.68
CA ARG A 14 -0.98 2.98 4.85
C ARG A 14 0.00 4.02 5.37
N ARG A 15 0.86 3.66 6.33
CA ARG A 15 1.93 4.54 6.81
C ARG A 15 2.89 4.92 5.68
N TRP A 16 3.33 3.95 4.88
CA TRP A 16 4.18 4.22 3.72
C TRP A 16 3.47 5.13 2.71
N LEU A 17 2.19 4.87 2.40
CA LEU A 17 1.41 5.66 1.44
C LEU A 17 1.30 7.14 1.84
N PHE A 18 1.05 7.42 3.12
CA PHE A 18 0.95 8.80 3.61
C PHE A 18 2.31 9.49 3.67
N ALA A 19 3.38 8.77 4.01
CA ALA A 19 4.74 9.30 3.94
C ALA A 19 5.13 9.67 2.49
N HIS A 20 4.65 8.91 1.51
CA HIS A 20 4.92 9.12 0.08
C HIS A 20 3.74 9.73 -0.68
N ARG A 21 2.90 10.54 -0.02
CA ARG A 21 1.70 11.13 -0.63
C ARG A 21 1.96 11.96 -1.91
N HIS A 22 3.15 12.53 -2.03
CA HIS A 22 3.59 13.31 -3.21
C HIS A 22 4.01 12.42 -4.38
N HIS A 23 4.55 11.23 -4.10
CA HIS A 23 4.96 10.25 -5.11
C HIS A 23 4.63 8.83 -4.63
N PRO A 24 3.34 8.43 -4.69
CA PRO A 24 2.85 7.21 -4.04
C PRO A 24 3.11 5.95 -4.88
N TYR A 25 4.31 5.81 -5.42
CA TYR A 25 4.72 4.72 -6.28
C TYR A 25 5.93 4.03 -5.66
N PRO A 26 5.73 2.94 -4.88
CA PRO A 26 6.85 2.26 -4.25
C PRO A 26 7.73 1.61 -5.32
N THR A 27 9.03 1.75 -5.13
CA THR A 27 10.06 1.10 -5.94
C THR A 27 10.08 -0.42 -5.72
N ALA A 28 10.85 -1.17 -6.51
CA ALA A 28 10.95 -2.62 -6.36
C ALA A 28 11.49 -3.02 -4.97
N ASP A 29 12.47 -2.25 -4.47
CA ASP A 29 13.08 -2.45 -3.15
C ASP A 29 12.07 -2.19 -2.02
N GLU A 30 11.38 -1.04 -2.06
CA GLU A 30 10.35 -0.70 -1.07
C GLU A 30 9.18 -1.67 -1.08
N LYS A 31 8.79 -2.16 -2.25
CA LYS A 31 7.77 -3.21 -2.34
C LYS A 31 8.24 -4.49 -1.65
N ASN A 32 9.52 -4.86 -1.78
CA ASN A 32 10.06 -6.05 -1.15
C ASN A 32 10.13 -5.90 0.37
N GLU A 33 10.58 -4.74 0.84
CA GLU A 33 10.56 -4.36 2.27
C GLU A 33 9.12 -4.42 2.84
N LEU A 34 8.14 -3.89 2.12
CA LEU A 34 6.73 -3.98 2.52
C LEU A 34 6.24 -5.43 2.52
N CYS A 35 6.66 -6.27 1.57
CA CYS A 35 6.34 -7.70 1.60
C CYS A 35 6.92 -8.38 2.85
N HIS A 36 8.17 -8.09 3.19
CA HIS A 36 8.85 -8.63 4.37
C HIS A 36 8.16 -8.22 5.67
N GLN A 37 7.82 -6.92 5.81
CA GLN A 37 7.18 -6.41 7.02
C GLN A 37 5.73 -6.88 7.19
N THR A 38 5.00 -7.02 6.08
CA THR A 38 3.56 -7.34 6.11
C THR A 38 3.28 -8.84 5.98
N GLY A 39 4.26 -9.63 5.55
CA GLY A 39 4.09 -11.03 5.14
C GLY A 39 3.22 -11.20 3.89
N LEU A 40 2.92 -10.12 3.16
CA LEU A 40 2.11 -10.16 1.95
C LEU A 40 2.97 -10.45 0.72
N ARG A 41 2.36 -11.03 -0.31
CA ARG A 41 3.01 -11.22 -1.61
C ARG A 41 3.09 -9.89 -2.36
N LEU A 42 4.08 -9.78 -3.24
CA LEU A 42 4.28 -8.61 -4.09
C LEU A 42 3.04 -8.22 -4.88
N SER A 43 2.28 -9.19 -5.39
CA SER A 43 1.02 -8.95 -6.10
C SER A 43 -0.03 -8.29 -5.21
N GLN A 44 -0.17 -8.77 -3.96
CA GLN A 44 -1.10 -8.21 -2.98
C GLN A 44 -0.74 -6.78 -2.59
N ILE A 45 0.56 -6.50 -2.43
CA ILE A 45 1.06 -5.14 -2.21
C ILE A 45 0.69 -4.25 -3.40
N ASN A 46 0.93 -4.71 -4.63
CA ASN A 46 0.65 -3.94 -5.84
C ASN A 46 -0.85 -3.61 -5.97
N ASP A 47 -1.72 -4.62 -5.83
CA ASP A 47 -3.18 -4.46 -5.85
C ASP A 47 -3.66 -3.52 -4.75
N TRP A 48 -3.10 -3.64 -3.55
CA TRP A 48 -3.42 -2.78 -2.43
C TRP A 48 -3.07 -1.32 -2.73
N PHE A 49 -1.88 -1.04 -3.25
CA PHE A 49 -1.45 0.32 -3.56
C PHE A 49 -2.28 0.96 -4.67
N VAL A 50 -2.63 0.22 -5.72
CA VAL A 50 -3.50 0.73 -6.80
C VAL A 50 -4.84 1.20 -6.22
N ASN A 51 -5.48 0.38 -5.39
CA ASN A 51 -6.76 0.72 -4.80
C ASN A 51 -6.64 1.77 -3.66
N ALA A 52 -5.59 1.70 -2.85
CA ALA A 52 -5.37 2.62 -1.73
C ALA A 52 -5.10 4.04 -2.24
N ARG A 53 -4.30 4.22 -3.29
CA ARG A 53 -4.08 5.53 -3.92
C ARG A 53 -5.40 6.16 -4.38
N ARG A 54 -6.24 5.39 -5.07
CA ARG A 54 -7.56 5.85 -5.50
C ARG A 54 -8.46 6.24 -4.33
N ARG A 55 -8.37 5.55 -3.20
CA ARG A 55 -9.18 5.82 -2.01
C ARG A 55 -8.70 7.01 -1.18
N TYR A 56 -7.39 7.14 -1.01
CA TYR A 56 -6.80 8.10 -0.06
C TYR A 56 -6.24 9.36 -0.73
N LEU A 57 -5.76 9.27 -1.97
CA LEU A 57 -5.10 10.38 -2.68
C LEU A 57 -5.96 10.99 -3.78
N SER A 58 -6.92 10.25 -4.36
CA SER A 58 -7.85 10.82 -5.35
C SER A 58 -8.99 11.65 -4.74
N LYS A 59 -9.12 11.73 -3.40
CA LYS A 59 -10.06 12.64 -2.73
C LYS A 59 -9.46 14.04 -2.49
N GLY A 60 -8.77 14.58 -3.48
CA GLY A 60 -8.06 15.86 -3.40
C GLY A 60 -8.20 16.78 -4.62
N GLU A 61 -9.17 16.54 -5.50
CA GLU A 61 -9.61 17.50 -6.54
C GLU A 61 -11.01 18.08 -6.23
N HIS A 62 -11.19 18.60 -5.02
CA HIS A 62 -12.21 19.61 -4.73
C HIS A 62 -11.72 20.55 -3.63
#